data_AF-K6U0T4-F1
#
_entry.id   AF-K6U0T4-F1
#
_cell.length_a   1.000
_cell.length_b   1.000
_cell.length_c   1.000
_cell.angle_alpha   90.00
_cell.angle_beta   90.00
_cell.angle_gamma   90.00
#
_symmetry.space_group_name_H-M   'P 1'
#
loop_
_entity.id
_entity.type
_entity.pdbx_description
1 polymer ?
#
loop_
_entity_poly.entity_id
_entity_poly.type
_entity_poly.pdbx_seq_one_letter_code
_entity_poly.pdbx_strand_id
1 'polypeptide(L)'
;MVVVIVGAYASFYAYASMVLIPEDKKVFKEELSGIGNSSITDSDISTLESEATQIESIDLTIIPADQRKTMADQMRNDPFITTMNSTIAELKKNVTNNQEIASRYDLLLKGDVANNIRSVYSQELINAMDKMNQIMVALPNDLENGDSKAVANDLRTLAQLGRELKNMSTTSQAKLETVVNQLGG
;
A
#
# COMPACT_ATOMS: atom_id res chain seq x y z
N MET A 1 -21.90 24.32 33.54
CA MET A 1 -20.89 23.42 32.94
C MET A 1 -21.39 22.73 31.67
N VAL A 2 -22.59 22.12 31.67
CA VAL A 2 -23.22 21.52 30.46
C VAL A 2 -23.38 22.49 29.28
N VAL A 3 -23.82 23.73 29.53
CA VAL A 3 -24.02 24.76 28.48
C VAL A 3 -22.71 25.16 27.77
N VAL A 4 -21.58 25.18 28.50
CA VAL A 4 -20.25 25.51 27.93
C VAL A 4 -19.73 24.36 27.07
N ILE A 5 -19.99 23.12 27.49
CA ILE A 5 -19.63 21.91 26.74
C ILE A 5 -20.43 21.84 25.43
N VAL A 6 -21.73 22.15 25.46
CA VAL A 6 -22.59 22.16 24.25
C VAL A 6 -22.19 23.30 23.29
N GLY A 7 -21.86 24.49 23.80
CA GLY A 7 -21.41 25.62 22.99
C GLY A 7 -20.06 25.37 22.29
N ALA A 8 -19.11 24.75 22.99
CA ALA A 8 -17.84 24.32 22.41
C ALA A 8 -18.04 23.21 21.37
N TYR A 9 -18.96 22.27 21.61
CA TYR A 9 -19.30 21.21 20.65
C TYR A 9 -19.93 21.77 19.37
N ALA A 10 -20.85 22.73 19.48
CA ALA A 10 -21.53 23.33 18.33
C ALA A 10 -20.56 24.16 17.47
N SER A 11 -19.63 24.89 18.10
CA SER A 11 -18.60 25.67 17.40
C SER A 11 -17.52 24.78 16.78
N PHE A 12 -17.13 23.69 17.45
CA PHE A 12 -16.29 22.64 16.86
C PHE A 12 -16.95 21.96 15.67
N TYR A 13 -18.23 21.57 15.80
CA TYR A 13 -18.99 20.96 14.72
C TYR A 13 -19.15 21.91 13.53
N ALA A 14 -19.43 23.19 13.78
CA ALA A 14 -19.50 24.22 12.74
C ALA A 14 -18.16 24.35 12.02
N TYR A 15 -17.05 24.50 12.75
CA TYR A 15 -15.71 24.57 12.16
C TYR A 15 -15.36 23.31 11.36
N ALA A 16 -15.64 22.13 11.90
CA ALA A 16 -15.39 20.87 11.22
C ALA A 16 -16.22 20.72 9.94
N SER A 17 -17.49 21.16 9.95
CA SER A 17 -18.36 21.13 8.79
C SER A 17 -18.02 22.15 7.70
N MET A 18 -17.50 23.33 8.09
CA MET A 18 -17.24 24.43 7.16
C MET A 18 -15.80 24.46 6.63
N VAL A 19 -14.84 23.87 7.35
CA VAL A 19 -13.41 23.94 7.01
C VAL A 19 -12.80 22.55 6.81
N LEU A 20 -12.88 21.68 7.83
CA LEU A 20 -12.17 20.39 7.80
C LEU A 20 -12.78 19.41 6.79
N ILE A 21 -14.11 19.22 6.80
CA ILE A 21 -14.79 18.29 5.89
C ILE A 21 -14.55 18.65 4.40
N PRO A 22 -14.65 19.92 3.97
CA PRO A 22 -14.33 20.31 2.60
C PRO A 22 -12.89 20.03 2.18
N GLU A 23 -11.91 20.29 3.05
CA GLU A 23 -10.50 20.01 2.78
C GLU A 23 -10.24 18.50 2.66
N ASP A 24 -10.73 17.70 3.62
CA ASP A 24 -10.62 16.24 3.59
C ASP A 24 -11.29 15.66 2.33
N LYS A 25 -12.49 16.17 1.97
CA LYS A 25 -13.21 15.75 0.75
C LYS A 25 -12.38 16.03 -0.51
N LYS A 26 -11.66 17.16 -0.58
CA LYS A 26 -10.79 17.47 -1.71
C LYS A 26 -9.65 16.45 -1.82
N VAL A 27 -8.98 16.15 -0.71
CA VAL A 27 -7.92 15.13 -0.64
C VAL A 27 -8.44 13.77 -1.11
N PHE A 28 -9.59 13.32 -0.59
CA PHE A 28 -10.17 12.03 -0.99
C PHE A 28 -10.56 11.98 -2.47
N LYS A 29 -11.01 13.10 -3.07
CA LYS A 29 -11.28 13.17 -4.52
C LYS A 29 -9.99 13.06 -5.34
N GLU A 30 -8.92 13.70 -4.90
CA GLU A 30 -7.59 13.62 -5.53
C GLU A 30 -7.03 12.19 -5.44
N GLU A 31 -7.05 11.58 -4.26
CA GLU A 31 -6.63 10.18 -4.04
C GLU A 31 -7.48 9.19 -4.87
N LEU A 32 -8.80 9.39 -4.93
CA LEU A 32 -9.70 8.54 -5.74
C LEU A 32 -9.32 8.56 -7.22
N SER A 33 -8.99 9.74 -7.76
CA SER A 33 -8.50 9.88 -9.13
C SER A 33 -7.12 9.24 -9.36
N GLY A 34 -6.31 9.13 -8.30
CA GLY A 34 -5.01 8.46 -8.34
C GLY A 34 -5.09 6.93 -8.26
N ILE A 35 -6.00 6.38 -7.44
CA ILE A 35 -6.13 4.92 -7.20
C ILE A 35 -6.57 4.15 -8.46
N GLY A 36 -7.37 4.78 -9.33
CA GLY A 36 -7.82 4.18 -10.59
C GLY A 36 -6.69 3.78 -11.55
N ASN A 37 -5.44 4.18 -11.26
CA ASN A 37 -4.25 3.85 -12.04
C ASN A 37 -3.35 2.81 -11.33
N SER A 38 -3.91 1.81 -10.65
CA SER A 38 -3.11 0.72 -10.08
C SER A 38 -2.23 0.11 -11.18
N SER A 39 -0.92 0.30 -11.05
CA SER A 39 0.10 -0.02 -12.05
C SER A 39 0.49 -1.50 -12.07
N ILE A 40 -0.06 -2.32 -11.18
CA ILE A 40 0.17 -3.78 -11.14
C ILE A 40 -0.89 -4.48 -11.97
N THR A 41 -0.47 -5.06 -13.10
CA THR A 41 -1.35 -5.78 -14.02
C THR A 41 -1.33 -7.29 -13.77
N ASP A 42 -2.35 -8.00 -14.26
CA ASP A 42 -2.35 -9.47 -14.26
C ASP A 42 -1.17 -10.05 -15.06
N SER A 43 -0.67 -9.30 -16.05
CA SER A 43 0.52 -9.65 -16.83
C SER A 43 1.79 -9.61 -15.97
N ASP A 44 1.94 -8.60 -15.12
CA ASP A 44 3.10 -8.49 -14.21
C ASP A 44 3.10 -9.64 -13.20
N ILE A 45 1.92 -9.94 -12.63
CA ILE A 45 1.74 -11.07 -11.69
C ILE A 45 2.07 -12.41 -12.38
N SER A 46 1.57 -12.62 -13.59
CA SER A 46 1.84 -13.86 -14.35
C SER A 46 3.32 -14.00 -14.74
N THR A 47 4.00 -12.87 -14.97
CA THR A 47 5.44 -12.84 -15.26
C THR A 47 6.24 -13.32 -14.04
N LEU A 48 5.94 -12.80 -12.85
CA LEU A 48 6.59 -13.24 -11.60
C LEU A 48 6.39 -14.74 -11.33
N GLU A 49 5.20 -15.28 -11.60
CA GLU A 49 4.93 -16.71 -11.43
C GLU A 49 5.66 -17.59 -12.45
N SER A 50 5.78 -17.10 -13.69
CA SER A 50 6.54 -17.76 -14.74
C SER A 50 8.04 -17.78 -14.40
N GLU A 51 8.59 -16.64 -13.98
CA GLU A 51 9.98 -16.51 -13.55
C GLU A 51 10.28 -17.41 -12.33
N ALA A 52 9.38 -17.46 -11.35
CA ALA A 52 9.52 -18.36 -10.22
C ALA A 52 9.60 -19.82 -10.65
N THR A 53 8.76 -20.24 -11.59
CA THR A 53 8.75 -21.61 -12.12
C THR A 53 10.03 -21.93 -12.89
N GLN A 54 10.52 -20.98 -13.69
CA GLN A 54 11.76 -21.13 -14.44
C GLN A 54 12.97 -21.23 -13.50
N ILE A 55 13.08 -20.33 -12.52
CA ILE A 55 14.20 -20.32 -11.57
C ILE A 55 14.21 -21.58 -10.71
N GLU A 56 13.06 -22.06 -10.24
CA GLU A 56 12.98 -23.30 -9.46
C GLU A 56 13.51 -24.53 -10.23
N SER A 57 13.42 -24.50 -11.56
CA SER A 57 13.91 -25.57 -12.45
C SER A 57 15.40 -25.48 -12.78
N ILE A 58 16.06 -24.38 -12.41
CA ILE A 58 17.48 -24.10 -12.69
C ILE A 58 18.29 -24.30 -11.41
N ASP A 59 19.47 -24.90 -11.52
CA ASP A 59 20.48 -24.83 -10.47
C ASP A 59 21.30 -23.54 -10.64
N LEU A 60 21.03 -22.53 -9.81
CA LEU A 60 21.74 -21.25 -9.86
C LEU A 60 23.24 -21.41 -9.54
N THR A 61 23.66 -22.53 -8.93
CA THR A 61 25.08 -22.78 -8.67
C THR A 61 25.92 -22.97 -9.94
N ILE A 62 25.27 -23.26 -11.08
CA ILE A 62 25.89 -23.33 -12.41
C ILE A 62 26.41 -21.96 -12.87
N ILE A 63 25.76 -20.87 -12.46
CA ILE A 63 26.23 -19.51 -12.70
C ILE A 63 27.44 -19.26 -11.78
N PRO A 64 28.59 -18.76 -12.26
CA PRO A 64 29.72 -18.43 -11.39
C PRO A 64 29.36 -17.45 -10.26
N ALA A 65 29.98 -17.61 -9.08
CA ALA A 65 29.65 -16.82 -7.90
C ALA A 65 29.87 -15.31 -8.08
N ASP A 66 30.90 -14.91 -8.84
CA ASP A 66 31.17 -13.52 -9.23
C ASP A 66 30.08 -12.93 -10.15
N GLN A 67 29.53 -13.76 -11.04
CA GLN A 67 28.41 -13.36 -11.89
C GLN A 67 27.12 -13.21 -11.07
N ARG A 68 26.82 -14.17 -10.19
CA ARG A 68 25.65 -14.05 -9.28
C ARG A 68 25.74 -12.82 -8.38
N LYS A 69 26.93 -12.53 -7.85
CA LYS A 69 27.18 -11.32 -7.08
C LYS A 69 26.92 -10.05 -7.90
N THR A 70 27.40 -10.01 -9.14
CA THR A 70 27.16 -8.87 -10.05
C THR A 70 25.67 -8.67 -10.31
N MET A 71 24.93 -9.76 -10.55
CA MET A 71 23.47 -9.71 -10.74
C MET A 71 22.76 -9.22 -9.47
N ALA A 72 23.13 -9.76 -8.30
CA ALA A 72 22.59 -9.32 -7.02
C ALA A 72 22.88 -7.83 -6.73
N ASP A 73 24.08 -7.37 -7.03
CA ASP A 73 24.47 -5.96 -6.86
C ASP A 73 23.72 -5.04 -7.84
N GLN A 74 23.45 -5.48 -9.07
CA GLN A 74 22.59 -4.76 -10.00
C GLN A 74 21.17 -4.60 -9.45
N MET A 75 20.60 -5.67 -8.89
CA MET A 75 19.27 -5.64 -8.29
C MET A 75 19.20 -4.74 -7.06
N ARG A 76 20.20 -4.80 -6.17
CA ARG A 76 20.28 -3.93 -4.98
C ARG A 76 20.36 -2.45 -5.36
N ASN A 77 21.05 -2.14 -6.44
CA ASN A 77 21.24 -0.77 -6.93
C ASN A 77 20.21 -0.36 -7.98
N ASP A 78 19.18 -1.18 -8.23
CA ASP A 78 18.16 -0.88 -9.21
C ASP A 78 17.37 0.37 -8.75
N PRO A 79 17.37 1.45 -9.55
CA PRO A 79 16.59 2.65 -9.26
C PRO A 79 15.10 2.35 -9.04
N PHE A 80 14.57 1.30 -9.67
CA PHE A 80 13.21 0.83 -9.48
C PHE A 80 12.99 0.37 -8.03
N ILE A 81 13.86 -0.46 -7.47
CA ILE A 81 13.74 -0.94 -6.08
C ILE A 81 13.85 0.21 -5.08
N THR A 82 14.77 1.13 -5.31
CA THR A 82 14.92 2.32 -4.46
C THR A 82 13.67 3.21 -4.48
N THR A 83 13.10 3.40 -5.67
CA THR A 83 11.84 4.15 -5.86
C THR A 83 10.68 3.43 -5.18
N MET A 84 10.54 2.12 -5.37
CA MET A 84 9.49 1.31 -4.75
C MET A 84 9.54 1.37 -3.22
N ASN A 85 10.73 1.22 -2.62
CA ASN A 85 10.91 1.33 -1.17
C ASN A 85 10.50 2.71 -0.66
N SER A 86 10.83 3.77 -1.39
CA SER A 86 10.46 5.15 -1.04
C SER A 86 8.95 5.38 -1.15
N THR A 87 8.32 4.88 -2.22
CA THR A 87 6.86 4.92 -2.41
C THR A 87 6.13 4.14 -1.33
N ILE A 88 6.62 2.97 -0.94
CA ILE A 88 6.06 2.18 0.16
C ILE A 88 6.16 2.94 1.50
N ALA A 89 7.30 3.57 1.77
CA ALA A 89 7.48 4.37 2.98
C ALA A 89 6.53 5.58 3.01
N GLU A 90 6.33 6.25 1.87
CA GLU A 90 5.39 7.36 1.74
C GLU A 90 3.93 6.91 1.88
N LEU A 91 3.55 5.80 1.25
CA LEU A 91 2.23 5.19 1.42
C LEU A 91 1.98 4.82 2.88
N LYS A 92 2.95 4.22 3.57
CA LYS A 92 2.85 3.89 5.00
C LYS A 92 2.60 5.14 5.86
N LYS A 93 3.30 6.23 5.57
CA LYS A 93 3.09 7.52 6.23
C LYS A 93 1.68 8.06 5.96
N ASN A 94 1.22 8.00 4.71
CA ASN A 94 -0.11 8.47 4.32
C ASN A 94 -1.23 7.64 4.96
N VAL A 95 -1.10 6.31 4.98
CA VAL A 95 -2.01 5.38 5.67
C VAL A 95 -2.12 5.73 7.15
N THR A 96 -0.98 5.98 7.81
CA THR A 96 -0.95 6.34 9.23
C THR A 96 -1.65 7.68 9.48
N ASN A 97 -1.36 8.69 8.67
CA ASN A 97 -1.99 10.02 8.79
C ASN A 97 -3.50 9.95 8.52
N ASN A 98 -3.94 9.18 7.53
CA ASN A 98 -5.34 9.09 7.15
C ASN A 98 -6.18 8.27 8.15
N GLN A 99 -5.56 7.39 8.95
CA GLN A 99 -6.22 6.79 10.13
C GLN A 99 -6.55 7.83 11.22
N GLU A 100 -5.75 8.89 11.38
CA GLU A 100 -6.09 10.00 12.29
C GLU A 100 -7.31 10.78 11.81
N ILE A 101 -7.47 10.95 10.49
CA ILE A 101 -8.66 11.55 9.89
C ILE A 101 -9.91 10.75 10.26
N ALA A 102 -9.87 9.41 10.16
CA ALA A 102 -11.00 8.58 10.58
C ALA A 102 -11.44 8.82 12.03
N SER A 103 -10.50 9.02 12.95
CA SER A 103 -10.81 9.30 14.36
C SER A 103 -11.58 10.61 14.53
N ARG A 104 -11.35 11.61 13.66
CA ARG A 104 -12.14 12.86 13.64
C ARG A 104 -13.58 12.59 13.21
N TYR A 105 -13.81 11.70 12.26
CA TYR A 105 -15.14 11.33 11.81
C TYR A 105 -15.95 10.57 12.87
N ASP A 106 -15.29 9.81 13.75
CA ASP A 106 -15.95 9.23 14.94
C ASP A 106 -16.46 10.34 15.88
N LEU A 107 -15.64 11.37 16.12
CA LEU A 107 -16.01 12.53 16.96
C LEU A 107 -17.14 13.36 16.34
N LEU A 108 -17.24 13.40 15.01
CA LEU A 108 -18.29 14.07 14.26
C LEU A 108 -19.59 13.25 14.12
N LEU A 109 -19.70 12.11 14.81
CA LEU A 109 -20.84 11.18 14.75
C LEU A 109 -21.09 10.62 13.34
N LYS A 110 -20.05 10.55 12.51
CA LYS A 110 -20.05 9.99 11.14
C LYS A 110 -19.32 8.65 11.12
N GLY A 111 -19.66 7.75 12.05
CA GLY A 111 -18.96 6.48 12.28
C GLY A 111 -18.83 5.58 11.04
N ASP A 112 -19.80 5.59 10.13
CA ASP A 112 -19.71 4.84 8.87
C ASP A 112 -18.62 5.41 7.93
N VAL A 113 -18.47 6.73 7.90
CA VAL A 113 -17.40 7.40 7.15
C VAL A 113 -16.05 7.05 7.76
N ALA A 114 -15.94 7.09 9.09
CA ALA A 114 -14.73 6.71 9.81
C ALA A 114 -14.33 5.25 9.51
N ASN A 115 -15.29 4.32 9.53
CA ASN A 115 -15.07 2.91 9.22
C ASN A 115 -14.59 2.71 7.77
N ASN A 116 -15.16 3.44 6.82
CA ASN A 116 -14.74 3.39 5.42
C ASN A 116 -13.33 3.95 5.23
N ILE A 117 -12.98 5.07 5.87
CA ILE A 117 -11.62 5.63 5.83
C ILE A 117 -10.62 4.62 6.43
N ARG A 118 -10.86 4.07 7.64
CA ARG A 118 -9.95 3.07 8.25
C ARG A 118 -9.78 1.83 7.37
N SER A 119 -10.82 1.44 6.66
CA SER A 119 -10.78 0.31 5.74
C SER A 119 -9.97 0.57 4.47
N VAL A 120 -9.97 1.80 3.95
CA VAL A 120 -9.11 2.20 2.82
C VAL A 120 -7.64 2.17 3.24
N TYR A 121 -7.38 2.52 4.51
CA TYR A 121 -6.07 2.66 5.11
C TYR A 121 -5.80 1.55 6.13
N SER A 122 -5.98 0.30 5.71
CA SER A 122 -5.96 -0.85 6.62
C SER A 122 -4.54 -1.30 7.00
N GLN A 123 -4.43 -1.98 8.14
CA GLN A 123 -3.14 -2.51 8.62
C GLN A 123 -2.64 -3.65 7.71
N GLU A 124 -3.53 -4.37 7.05
CA GLU A 124 -3.21 -5.41 6.07
C GLU A 124 -2.42 -4.84 4.90
N LEU A 125 -2.78 -3.64 4.42
CA LEU A 125 -2.04 -2.94 3.37
C LEU A 125 -0.60 -2.62 3.82
N ILE A 126 -0.43 -2.12 5.05
CA ILE A 126 0.90 -1.87 5.64
C ILE A 126 1.71 -3.15 5.73
N ASN A 127 1.10 -4.24 6.22
CA ASN A 127 1.77 -5.51 6.40
C ASN A 127 2.20 -6.11 5.05
N ALA A 128 1.36 -6.00 4.02
CA ALA A 128 1.68 -6.46 2.67
C ALA A 128 2.88 -5.68 2.09
N MET A 129 2.88 -4.35 2.26
CA MET A 129 3.99 -3.50 1.84
C MET A 129 5.30 -3.78 2.60
N ASP A 130 5.24 -3.95 3.92
CA ASP A 130 6.41 -4.31 4.73
C ASP A 130 6.99 -5.67 4.29
N LYS A 131 6.12 -6.63 3.93
CA LYS A 131 6.54 -7.93 3.42
C LYS A 131 7.19 -7.83 2.04
N MET A 132 6.66 -6.99 1.13
CA MET A 132 7.31 -6.73 -0.16
C MET A 132 8.72 -6.16 0.02
N ASN A 133 8.90 -5.18 0.92
CA ASN A 133 10.22 -4.62 1.21
C ASN A 133 11.20 -5.69 1.72
N GLN A 134 10.74 -6.57 2.61
CA GLN A 134 11.57 -7.68 3.12
C GLN A 134 12.01 -8.61 1.98
N ILE A 135 11.10 -8.97 1.07
CA ILE A 135 11.42 -9.84 -0.06
C ILE A 135 12.37 -9.15 -1.03
N MET A 136 12.17 -7.86 -1.32
CA MET A 136 13.07 -7.10 -2.20
C MET A 136 14.51 -7.01 -1.65
N VAL A 137 14.69 -7.15 -0.34
CA VAL A 137 16.01 -7.26 0.30
C VAL A 137 16.54 -8.69 0.29
N ALA A 138 15.68 -9.71 0.46
CA ALA A 138 16.07 -11.12 0.50
C ALA A 138 16.47 -11.65 -0.88
N LEU A 139 15.69 -11.34 -1.91
CA LEU A 139 15.83 -11.86 -3.26
C LEU A 139 17.24 -11.71 -3.87
N PRO A 140 17.94 -10.55 -3.79
CA PRO A 140 19.32 -10.46 -4.25
C PRO A 140 20.31 -11.28 -3.41
N ASN A 141 20.07 -11.47 -2.11
CA ASN A 141 20.93 -12.31 -1.26
C ASN A 141 20.78 -13.79 -1.64
N ASP A 142 19.54 -14.24 -1.87
CA ASP A 142 19.24 -15.61 -2.26
C ASP A 142 19.80 -15.92 -3.67
N LEU A 143 19.74 -14.94 -4.57
CA LEU A 143 20.41 -14.99 -5.86
C LEU A 143 21.94 -15.09 -5.71
N GLU A 144 22.57 -14.26 -4.89
CA GLU A 144 24.03 -14.30 -4.67
C GLU A 144 24.48 -15.68 -4.14
N ASN A 145 23.69 -16.24 -3.21
CA ASN A 145 23.92 -17.56 -2.62
C ASN A 145 23.63 -18.72 -3.57
N GLY A 146 22.94 -18.48 -4.70
CA GLY A 146 22.54 -19.51 -5.65
C GLY A 146 21.41 -20.40 -5.14
N ASP A 147 20.56 -19.90 -4.25
CA ASP A 147 19.40 -20.65 -3.73
C ASP A 147 18.19 -20.47 -4.63
N SER A 148 18.11 -21.30 -5.67
CA SER A 148 17.00 -21.27 -6.65
C SER A 148 15.63 -21.42 -6.00
N LYS A 149 15.52 -22.18 -4.91
CA LYS A 149 14.23 -22.41 -4.25
C LYS A 149 13.78 -21.19 -3.48
N ALA A 150 14.70 -20.54 -2.77
CA ALA A 150 14.41 -19.30 -2.05
C ALA A 150 14.01 -18.18 -3.03
N VAL A 151 14.77 -17.98 -4.12
CA VAL A 151 14.42 -16.99 -5.16
C VAL A 151 13.04 -17.27 -5.78
N ALA A 152 12.74 -18.52 -6.12
CA ALA A 152 11.43 -18.89 -6.66
C ALA A 152 10.29 -18.63 -5.66
N ASN A 153 10.51 -18.92 -4.38
CA ASN A 153 9.53 -18.66 -3.32
C ASN A 153 9.29 -17.16 -3.11
N ASP A 154 10.35 -16.36 -3.17
CA ASP A 154 10.28 -14.91 -3.07
C ASP A 154 9.45 -14.30 -4.20
N LEU A 155 9.70 -14.73 -5.45
CA LEU A 155 8.93 -14.30 -6.62
C LEU A 155 7.44 -14.68 -6.54
N ARG A 156 7.13 -15.91 -6.10
CA ARG A 156 5.72 -16.31 -5.86
C ARG A 156 5.06 -15.47 -4.78
N THR A 157 5.80 -15.14 -3.73
CA THR A 157 5.28 -14.31 -2.65
C THR A 157 5.04 -12.87 -3.13
N LEU A 158 5.92 -12.31 -3.97
CA LEU A 158 5.68 -11.02 -4.62
C LEU A 158 4.45 -11.07 -5.54
N ALA A 159 4.26 -12.13 -6.31
CA ALA A 159 3.08 -12.31 -7.15
C ALA A 159 1.78 -12.34 -6.32
N GLN A 160 1.78 -13.07 -5.20
CA GLN A 160 0.66 -13.12 -4.28
C GLN A 160 0.38 -11.74 -3.66
N LEU A 161 1.41 -11.05 -3.17
CA LEU A 161 1.26 -9.70 -2.62
C LEU A 161 0.77 -8.69 -3.66
N GLY A 162 1.20 -8.82 -4.92
CA GLY A 162 0.69 -8.04 -6.04
C GLY A 162 -0.82 -8.23 -6.26
N ARG A 163 -1.32 -9.47 -6.19
CA ARG A 163 -2.77 -9.75 -6.23
C ARG A 163 -3.52 -9.15 -5.06
N GLU A 164 -2.98 -9.29 -3.86
CA GLU A 164 -3.57 -8.74 -2.64
C GLU A 164 -3.66 -7.21 -2.73
N LEU A 165 -2.59 -6.53 -3.17
CA LEU A 165 -2.57 -5.09 -3.41
C LEU A 165 -3.56 -4.66 -4.49
N LYS A 166 -3.67 -5.38 -5.60
CA LYS A 166 -4.66 -5.11 -6.64
C LYS A 166 -6.09 -5.18 -6.09
N ASN A 167 -6.42 -6.24 -5.35
CA ASN A 167 -7.73 -6.43 -4.74
C ASN A 167 -8.03 -5.36 -3.66
N MET A 168 -7.03 -5.03 -2.85
CA MET A 168 -7.11 -3.95 -1.87
C MET A 168 -7.33 -2.61 -2.56
N SER A 169 -6.64 -2.32 -3.67
CA SER A 169 -6.83 -1.11 -4.46
C SER A 169 -8.26 -0.96 -4.97
N THR A 170 -8.84 -2.02 -5.56
CA THR A 170 -10.25 -2.01 -6.00
C THR A 170 -11.22 -1.79 -4.83
N THR A 171 -10.97 -2.44 -3.70
CA THR A 171 -11.80 -2.26 -2.50
C THR A 171 -11.68 -0.85 -1.93
N SER A 172 -10.46 -0.31 -1.89
CA SER A 172 -10.17 1.06 -1.44
C SER A 172 -10.81 2.09 -2.35
N GLN A 173 -10.80 1.89 -3.68
CA GLN A 173 -11.49 2.76 -4.62
C GLN A 173 -12.99 2.86 -4.31
N ALA A 174 -13.67 1.72 -4.18
CA ALA A 174 -15.11 1.69 -3.89
C ALA A 174 -15.46 2.32 -2.52
N LYS A 175 -14.62 2.09 -1.51
CA LYS A 175 -14.80 2.69 -0.18
C LYS A 175 -14.53 4.20 -0.19
N LEU A 176 -13.53 4.65 -0.93
CA LEU A 176 -13.21 6.07 -1.06
C LEU A 176 -14.28 6.82 -1.86
N GLU A 177 -14.86 6.21 -2.90
CA GLU A 177 -16.06 6.73 -3.58
C GLU A 177 -17.23 6.89 -2.59
N THR A 178 -17.44 5.90 -1.73
CA THR A 178 -18.46 5.96 -0.68
C THR A 178 -18.22 7.12 0.29
N VAL A 179 -16.97 7.31 0.74
CA VAL A 179 -16.57 8.44 1.59
C VAL A 179 -16.88 9.77 0.88
N VAL A 180 -16.43 9.95 -0.35
CA VAL A 180 -16.66 11.18 -1.14
C VAL A 180 -18.15 11.49 -1.27
N ASN A 181 -18.98 10.47 -1.54
CA ASN A 181 -20.43 10.61 -1.65
C ASN A 181 -21.08 10.98 -0.30
N GLN A 182 -20.68 10.34 0.80
CA GLN A 182 -21.18 10.60 2.16
C GLN A 182 -20.77 11.98 2.70
N LEU A 183 -19.70 12.58 2.16
CA LEU A 183 -19.29 13.97 2.41
C LEU A 183 -20.01 14.98 1.50
N GLY A 184 -21.10 14.57 0.84
CA GLY A 184 -22.00 15.44 0.09
C GLY A 184 -21.57 15.63 -1.36
N GLY A 185 -21.27 14.53 -2.07
CA GLY A 185 -21.06 14.38 -3.52
C GLY A 185 -20.78 15.65 -4.31
#